data_AF-A0A1V6E7A8-F1
#
_entry.id   AF-A0A1V6E7A8-F1
#
_cell.length_a   1.000
_cell.length_b   1.000
_cell.length_c   1.000
_cell.angle_alpha   90.00
_cell.angle_beta   90.00
_cell.angle_gamma   90.00
#
_symmetry.space_group_name_H-M   'P 1'
#
loop_
_entity.id
_entity.type
_entity.pdbx_description
1 polymer ?
#
loop_
_entity_poly.entity_id
_entity_poly.type
_entity_poly.pdbx_seq_one_letter_code
_entity_poly.pdbx_strand_id
1 'polypeptide(L)'
;MGFDFNAGRQDRSAHPFTTNFSIHDVRITTRLTEEDFFSALFSSIHEGGHALYEQGYREEDEGTVLASAPSLGMHESQSRLWENMIGRSLPFWNHYLPYLRKQYPGQLDRVGAEDLFREANRVRTSLIRVEADECTYNLHVILRFELETALIEGRLEAADVPGAWNEKVRQYLGLEVPDDASGCLQDIHWSHGSFGYFPTYALGNLYSAQLLATMEAAIPDLWDQVNEGVFGPCLCWLREHVHRVGRRETAVEILRDATGKEPDTDAFLEYLESKYSALYNL
;
A
#
# COMPACT_ATOMS: atom_id res chain seq x y z
N MET A 1 -1.98 9.90 -11.53
CA MET A 1 -2.45 8.52 -11.32
C MET A 1 -3.30 8.03 -12.48
N GLY A 2 -4.42 8.68 -12.80
CA GLY A 2 -5.29 8.26 -13.93
C GLY A 2 -6.60 7.61 -13.50
N PHE A 3 -7.03 7.85 -12.26
CA PHE A 3 -8.34 7.45 -11.77
C PHE A 3 -9.46 8.14 -12.58
N ASP A 4 -10.42 7.37 -13.06
CA ASP A 4 -11.55 7.91 -13.83
C ASP A 4 -12.67 8.35 -12.88
N PHE A 5 -12.86 9.66 -12.75
CA PHE A 5 -13.91 10.27 -11.94
C PHE A 5 -15.31 10.19 -12.57
N ASN A 6 -15.44 9.77 -13.83
CA ASN A 6 -16.75 9.41 -14.40
C ASN A 6 -17.17 8.00 -13.97
N ALA A 7 -16.20 7.16 -13.60
CA ALA A 7 -16.36 5.79 -13.17
C ALA A 7 -16.12 5.60 -11.66
N GLY A 8 -16.19 6.69 -10.88
CA GLY A 8 -15.81 6.66 -9.48
C GLY A 8 -15.81 8.01 -8.78
N ARG A 9 -15.64 7.99 -7.47
CA ARG A 9 -15.54 9.20 -6.64
C ARG A 9 -14.78 8.94 -5.34
N GLN A 10 -14.41 10.02 -4.67
CA GLN A 10 -13.78 9.99 -3.36
C GLN A 10 -14.67 10.65 -2.29
N ASP A 11 -14.79 10.00 -1.13
CA ASP A 11 -15.55 10.47 0.03
C ASP A 11 -14.74 10.40 1.34
N ARG A 12 -15.34 10.86 2.45
CA ARG A 12 -14.74 10.78 3.78
C ARG A 12 -15.25 9.55 4.54
N SER A 13 -14.37 8.87 5.25
CA SER A 13 -14.71 7.76 6.16
C SER A 13 -13.80 7.76 7.40
N ALA A 14 -14.15 6.95 8.40
CA ALA A 14 -13.30 6.76 9.58
C ALA A 14 -12.05 5.91 9.26
N HIS A 15 -12.22 4.91 8.39
CA HIS A 15 -11.15 4.05 7.90
C HIS A 15 -11.19 4.10 6.36
N PRO A 16 -10.12 4.58 5.69
CA PRO A 16 -10.02 4.54 4.24
C PRO A 16 -10.27 3.13 3.70
N PHE A 17 -10.96 3.06 2.57
CA PHE A 17 -11.22 1.82 1.84
C PHE A 17 -11.63 2.13 0.40
N THR A 18 -11.47 1.12 -0.44
CA THR A 18 -11.96 1.06 -1.81
C THR A 18 -13.08 0.04 -1.91
N THR A 19 -14.11 0.35 -2.67
CA THR A 19 -15.20 -0.56 -2.97
C THR A 19 -15.69 -0.33 -4.39
N ASN A 20 -16.21 -1.37 -5.02
CA ASN A 20 -16.75 -1.31 -6.37
C ASN A 20 -18.15 -1.90 -6.42
N PHE A 21 -18.98 -1.32 -7.29
CA PHE A 21 -20.29 -1.86 -7.69
C PHE A 21 -20.30 -2.30 -9.15
N SER A 22 -19.27 -1.88 -9.90
CA SER A 22 -19.03 -2.07 -11.32
C SER A 22 -17.59 -1.61 -11.61
N ILE A 23 -16.97 -2.04 -12.72
CA ILE A 23 -15.73 -1.39 -13.21
C ILE A 23 -15.94 0.09 -13.57
N HIS A 24 -17.21 0.50 -13.76
CA HIS A 24 -17.67 1.87 -13.99
C HIS A 24 -18.21 2.58 -12.74
N ASP A 25 -18.14 1.95 -11.55
CA ASP A 25 -18.48 2.60 -10.27
C ASP A 25 -17.57 2.04 -9.16
N VAL A 26 -16.35 2.59 -9.11
CA VAL A 26 -15.32 2.29 -8.12
C VAL A 26 -15.12 3.50 -7.23
N ARG A 27 -15.40 3.35 -5.93
CA ARG A 27 -15.39 4.44 -4.96
C ARG A 27 -14.29 4.23 -3.96
N ILE A 28 -13.64 5.34 -3.61
CA ILE A 28 -12.59 5.38 -2.60
C ILE A 28 -13.02 6.29 -1.45
N THR A 29 -12.48 6.03 -0.28
CA THR A 29 -12.65 6.93 0.87
C THR A 29 -11.30 7.29 1.45
N THR A 30 -11.22 8.46 2.07
CA THR A 30 -10.04 8.91 2.82
C THR A 30 -10.45 9.41 4.20
N ARG A 31 -9.46 9.52 5.08
CA ARG A 31 -9.60 10.18 6.37
C ARG A 31 -8.86 11.51 6.31
N LEU A 32 -9.53 12.59 6.70
CA LEU A 32 -8.92 13.91 6.80
C LEU A 32 -8.65 14.24 8.27
N THR A 33 -7.47 14.78 8.53
CA THR A 33 -7.09 15.41 9.79
C THR A 33 -6.38 16.73 9.49
N GLU A 34 -6.57 17.73 10.33
CA GLU A 34 -5.87 19.02 10.21
C GLU A 34 -4.42 18.93 10.70
N GLU A 35 -4.08 17.86 11.43
CA GLU A 35 -2.78 17.69 12.09
C GLU A 35 -1.76 16.95 11.22
N ASP A 36 -2.20 16.15 10.26
CA ASP A 36 -1.34 15.31 9.44
C ASP A 36 -1.79 15.28 7.97
N PHE A 37 -1.09 16.07 7.15
CA PHE A 37 -1.26 16.12 5.71
C PHE A 37 -0.99 14.78 5.01
N PHE A 38 0.03 14.04 5.48
CA PHE A 38 0.46 12.80 4.83
C PHE A 38 -0.58 11.69 4.99
N SER A 39 -1.27 11.63 6.14
CA SER A 39 -2.34 10.66 6.39
C SER A 39 -3.42 10.70 5.30
N ALA A 40 -3.95 11.89 5.00
CA ALA A 40 -4.97 12.07 3.96
C ALA A 40 -4.45 11.80 2.55
N LEU A 41 -3.24 12.29 2.25
CA LEU A 41 -2.64 12.14 0.93
C LEU A 41 -2.35 10.66 0.62
N PHE A 42 -1.60 9.98 1.48
CA PHE A 42 -1.19 8.60 1.22
C PHE A 42 -2.36 7.63 1.29
N SER A 43 -3.33 7.84 2.18
CA SER A 43 -4.57 7.04 2.12
C SER A 43 -5.32 7.24 0.80
N SER A 44 -5.40 8.47 0.29
CA SER A 44 -6.04 8.72 -1.01
C SER A 44 -5.30 8.05 -2.17
N ILE A 45 -3.96 8.06 -2.15
CA ILE A 45 -3.15 7.40 -3.19
C ILE A 45 -3.25 5.87 -3.05
N HIS A 46 -3.23 5.34 -1.83
CA HIS A 46 -3.37 3.92 -1.54
C HIS A 46 -4.70 3.38 -2.08
N GLU A 47 -5.82 3.98 -1.67
CA GLU A 47 -7.13 3.61 -2.16
C GLU A 47 -7.27 3.89 -3.66
N GLY A 48 -6.65 4.97 -4.16
CA GLY A 48 -6.56 5.24 -5.59
C GLY A 48 -5.88 4.12 -6.36
N GLY A 49 -4.84 3.48 -5.82
CA GLY A 49 -4.16 2.34 -6.44
C GLY A 49 -5.03 1.08 -6.49
N HIS A 50 -5.75 0.79 -5.39
CA HIS A 50 -6.78 -0.25 -5.38
C HIS A 50 -7.84 0.01 -6.45
N ALA A 51 -8.36 1.23 -6.50
CA ALA A 51 -9.42 1.59 -7.43
C ALA A 51 -8.96 1.60 -8.87
N LEU A 52 -7.72 2.00 -9.12
CA LEU A 52 -7.11 1.85 -10.43
C LEU A 52 -7.15 0.38 -10.85
N TYR A 53 -6.77 -0.59 -10.01
CA TYR A 53 -6.89 -2.01 -10.41
C TYR A 53 -8.32 -2.36 -10.85
N GLU A 54 -9.30 -2.06 -10.01
CA GLU A 54 -10.73 -2.33 -10.25
C GLU A 54 -11.24 -1.68 -11.56
N GLN A 55 -10.82 -0.45 -11.87
CA GLN A 55 -11.24 0.31 -13.06
C GLN A 55 -10.65 -0.19 -14.40
N GLY A 56 -9.99 -1.32 -14.46
CA GLY A 56 -9.51 -1.79 -15.77
C GLY A 56 -9.12 -3.23 -15.81
N TYR A 57 -10.03 -4.04 -15.27
CA TYR A 57 -10.40 -5.27 -15.93
C TYR A 57 -10.94 -5.00 -17.35
N ARG A 58 -11.11 -6.05 -18.15
CA ARG A 58 -11.64 -5.89 -19.51
C ARG A 58 -13.13 -5.62 -19.46
N GLU A 59 -13.59 -4.75 -20.34
CA GLU A 59 -15.01 -4.44 -20.49
C GLU A 59 -15.87 -5.70 -20.73
N GLU A 60 -15.33 -6.67 -21.47
CA GLU A 60 -16.01 -7.93 -21.78
C GLU A 60 -16.23 -8.84 -20.56
N ASP A 61 -15.51 -8.60 -19.46
CA ASP A 61 -15.61 -9.38 -18.22
C ASP A 61 -16.58 -8.80 -17.21
N GLU A 62 -17.13 -7.62 -17.49
CA GLU A 62 -17.91 -6.89 -16.51
C GLU A 62 -19.10 -7.71 -16.02
N GLY A 63 -19.30 -7.70 -14.71
CA GLY A 63 -20.34 -8.50 -14.05
C GLY A 63 -20.05 -10.01 -13.96
N THR A 64 -18.85 -10.46 -14.32
CA THR A 64 -18.39 -11.84 -14.12
C THR A 64 -17.34 -11.92 -13.02
N VAL A 65 -17.03 -13.14 -12.55
CA VAL A 65 -15.94 -13.36 -11.60
C VAL A 65 -14.56 -13.02 -12.16
N LEU A 66 -14.43 -12.88 -13.49
CA LEU A 66 -13.15 -12.55 -14.14
C LEU A 66 -12.77 -11.08 -13.90
N ALA A 67 -13.73 -10.17 -13.77
CA ALA A 67 -13.50 -8.77 -13.42
C ALA A 67 -13.31 -8.58 -11.90
N SER A 68 -12.32 -9.28 -11.34
CA SER A 68 -11.91 -9.10 -9.95
C SER A 68 -10.46 -9.50 -9.74
N ALA A 69 -9.84 -9.04 -8.65
CA ALA A 69 -8.46 -9.42 -8.34
C ALA A 69 -8.39 -10.91 -7.95
N PRO A 70 -7.36 -11.66 -8.39
CA PRO A 70 -7.22 -13.08 -8.08
C PRO A 70 -6.82 -13.33 -6.62
N SER A 71 -6.23 -12.34 -5.94
CA SER A 71 -5.91 -12.40 -4.53
C SER A 71 -5.87 -11.00 -3.91
N LEU A 72 -6.03 -10.93 -2.58
CA LEU A 72 -5.87 -9.69 -1.83
C LEU A 72 -4.42 -9.17 -1.89
N GLY A 73 -3.43 -10.05 -2.00
CA GLY A 73 -2.02 -9.66 -2.12
C GLY A 73 -1.73 -8.97 -3.46
N MET A 74 -2.30 -9.47 -4.56
CA MET A 74 -2.21 -8.78 -5.85
C MET A 74 -2.97 -7.45 -5.85
N HIS A 75 -4.05 -7.37 -5.07
CA HIS A 75 -4.80 -6.11 -4.93
C HIS A 75 -4.03 -5.06 -4.15
N GLU A 76 -3.47 -5.45 -2.99
CA GLU A 76 -2.60 -4.61 -2.16
C GLU A 76 -1.31 -4.20 -2.90
N SER A 77 -0.79 -5.02 -3.80
CA SER A 77 0.41 -4.64 -4.54
C SER A 77 0.18 -3.41 -5.42
N GLN A 78 -1.04 -3.21 -5.91
CA GLN A 78 -1.39 -2.02 -6.68
C GLN A 78 -1.46 -0.79 -5.77
N SER A 79 -2.13 -0.89 -4.61
CA SER A 79 -2.18 0.23 -3.67
C SER A 79 -0.79 0.64 -3.18
N ARG A 80 0.06 -0.32 -2.83
CA ARG A 80 1.44 -0.08 -2.35
C ARG A 80 2.36 0.47 -3.42
N LEU A 81 2.26 0.00 -4.66
CA LEU A 81 3.04 0.55 -5.77
C LEU A 81 2.73 2.05 -5.94
N TRP A 82 1.44 2.41 -5.98
CA TRP A 82 1.06 3.82 -6.13
C TRP A 82 1.39 4.64 -4.88
N GLU A 83 1.07 4.16 -3.69
CA GLU A 83 1.29 4.88 -2.43
C GLU A 83 2.78 5.09 -2.16
N ASN A 84 3.53 4.00 -2.11
CA ASN A 84 4.88 4.00 -1.56
C ASN A 84 5.94 4.21 -2.64
N MET A 85 5.84 3.46 -3.73
CA MET A 85 6.88 3.48 -4.76
C MET A 85 6.78 4.73 -5.62
N ILE A 86 5.57 5.14 -5.99
CA ILE A 86 5.34 6.39 -6.72
C ILE A 86 5.16 7.56 -5.75
N GLY A 87 4.16 7.50 -4.87
CA GLY A 87 3.72 8.62 -4.02
C GLY A 87 4.73 9.09 -2.97
N ARG A 88 5.63 8.20 -2.51
CA ARG A 88 6.72 8.56 -1.57
C ARG A 88 8.08 8.72 -2.26
N SER A 89 8.14 8.75 -3.60
CA SER A 89 9.39 8.96 -4.33
C SER A 89 9.81 10.43 -4.37
N LEU A 90 11.11 10.70 -4.51
CA LEU A 90 11.61 12.06 -4.70
C LEU A 90 11.07 12.72 -6.00
N PRO A 91 11.03 12.04 -7.16
CA PRO A 91 10.40 12.55 -8.38
C PRO A 91 8.96 13.05 -8.16
N PHE A 92 8.14 12.32 -7.39
CA PHE A 92 6.79 12.75 -7.07
C PHE A 92 6.78 14.09 -6.31
N TRP A 93 7.66 14.24 -5.31
CA TRP A 93 7.75 15.47 -4.53
C TRP A 93 8.32 16.66 -5.31
N ASN A 94 9.25 16.42 -6.25
CA ASN A 94 9.72 17.44 -7.17
C ASN A 94 8.57 18.02 -8.00
N HIS A 95 7.66 17.15 -8.47
CA HIS A 95 6.51 17.57 -9.24
C HIS A 95 5.47 18.34 -8.40
N TYR A 96 5.11 17.80 -7.23
CA TYR A 96 3.95 18.29 -6.46
C TYR A 96 4.26 19.40 -5.45
N LEU A 97 5.52 19.60 -5.04
CA LEU A 97 5.88 20.69 -4.12
C LEU A 97 5.44 22.09 -4.64
N PRO A 98 5.63 22.46 -5.93
CA PRO A 98 5.12 23.72 -6.47
C PRO A 98 3.61 23.88 -6.34
N TYR A 99 2.84 22.79 -6.42
CA TYR A 99 1.38 22.83 -6.23
C TYR A 99 1.02 23.00 -4.76
N LEU A 100 1.71 22.30 -3.85
CA LEU A 100 1.50 22.45 -2.41
C LEU A 100 1.81 23.87 -1.93
N ARG A 101 2.90 24.48 -2.40
CA ARG A 101 3.23 25.87 -2.07
C ARG A 101 2.14 26.87 -2.50
N LYS A 102 1.44 26.59 -3.61
CA LYS A 102 0.31 27.43 -4.05
C LYS A 102 -0.91 27.27 -3.14
N GLN A 103 -1.15 26.09 -2.57
CA GLN A 103 -2.28 25.83 -1.66
C GLN A 103 -2.00 26.31 -0.23
N TYR A 104 -0.74 26.29 0.20
CA TYR A 104 -0.31 26.64 1.56
C TYR A 104 0.75 27.76 1.56
N PRO A 105 0.40 28.98 1.08
CA PRO A 105 1.36 30.07 0.95
C PRO A 105 1.96 30.46 2.30
N GLY A 106 3.29 30.62 2.36
CA GLY A 106 4.03 30.99 3.57
C GLY A 106 4.37 29.83 4.51
N GLN A 107 3.73 28.66 4.36
CA GLN A 107 3.98 27.49 5.23
C GLN A 107 5.14 26.62 4.70
N LEU A 108 5.28 26.52 3.37
CA LEU A 108 6.23 25.62 2.70
C LEU A 108 7.37 26.35 1.96
N ASP A 109 7.55 27.65 2.20
CA ASP A 109 8.52 28.46 1.46
C ASP A 109 9.96 27.95 1.64
N ARG A 110 10.29 27.51 2.85
CA ARG A 110 11.60 26.97 3.23
C ARG A 110 11.75 25.45 3.07
N VAL A 111 10.68 24.76 2.65
CA VAL A 111 10.65 23.29 2.53
C VAL A 111 11.00 22.90 1.09
N GLY A 112 12.06 22.10 0.92
CA GLY A 112 12.45 21.51 -0.34
C GLY A 112 11.75 20.18 -0.64
N ALA A 113 11.87 19.68 -1.87
CA ALA A 113 11.29 18.38 -2.24
C ALA A 113 11.98 17.23 -1.49
N GLU A 114 13.28 17.34 -1.26
CA GLU A 114 14.02 16.40 -0.42
C GLU A 114 13.53 16.38 1.04
N ASP A 115 13.09 17.51 1.59
CA ASP A 115 12.58 17.56 2.97
C ASP A 115 11.25 16.83 3.08
N LEU A 116 10.35 17.03 2.10
CA LEU A 116 9.10 16.27 2.00
C LEU A 116 9.37 14.79 1.76
N PHE A 117 10.32 14.46 0.90
CA PHE A 117 10.74 13.09 0.65
C PHE A 117 11.27 12.41 1.93
N ARG A 118 12.11 13.09 2.72
CA ARG A 118 12.61 12.56 4.00
C ARG A 118 11.47 12.35 5.00
N GLU A 119 10.58 13.34 5.17
CA GLU A 119 9.47 13.24 6.12
C GLU A 119 8.44 12.17 5.71
N ALA A 120 8.13 12.07 4.41
CA ALA A 120 7.27 11.02 3.84
C ALA A 120 7.81 9.59 4.05
N ASN A 121 9.12 9.45 4.27
CA ASN A 121 9.81 8.17 4.45
C ASN A 121 10.48 8.09 5.83
N ARG A 122 9.91 8.76 6.84
CA ARG A 122 10.38 8.64 8.21
C ARG A 122 10.11 7.25 8.76
N VAL A 123 11.15 6.57 9.25
CA VAL A 123 11.07 5.26 9.90
C VAL A 123 11.01 5.45 11.40
N ARG A 124 10.00 4.84 12.02
CA ARG A 124 9.90 4.77 13.48
C ARG A 124 9.01 3.60 13.86
N THR A 125 9.38 2.88 14.91
CA THR A 125 8.45 1.92 15.50
C THR A 125 7.22 2.67 16.04
N SER A 126 6.04 2.13 15.77
CA SER A 126 4.76 2.70 16.18
C SER A 126 3.79 1.57 16.54
N LEU A 127 2.67 1.88 17.20
CA LEU A 127 1.70 0.85 17.63
C LEU A 127 0.68 0.50 16.55
N ILE A 128 0.33 1.46 15.69
CA ILE A 128 -0.80 1.38 14.77
C ILE A 128 -0.33 0.91 13.40
N ARG A 129 -0.74 -0.30 13.00
CA ARG A 129 -0.31 -0.92 11.74
C ARG A 129 -0.56 -0.05 10.51
N VAL A 130 -1.74 0.57 10.41
CA VAL A 130 -2.11 1.40 9.24
C VAL A 130 -1.33 2.71 9.14
N GLU A 131 -0.58 3.07 10.19
CA GLU A 131 0.28 4.27 10.25
C GLU A 131 1.78 3.92 10.26
N ALA A 132 2.12 2.63 10.20
CA ALA A 132 3.51 2.16 10.24
C ALA A 132 4.24 2.47 8.92
N ASP A 133 5.55 2.72 9.02
CA ASP A 133 6.42 2.98 7.88
C ASP A 133 6.76 1.70 7.10
N GLU A 134 7.35 1.84 5.91
CA GLU A 134 7.63 0.70 5.02
C GLU A 134 8.58 -0.34 5.60
N CYS A 135 9.49 0.05 6.51
CA CYS A 135 10.45 -0.85 7.13
C CYS A 135 9.84 -1.61 8.32
N THR A 136 8.90 -1.00 9.04
CA THR A 136 8.30 -1.61 10.25
C THR A 136 6.94 -2.27 9.99
N TYR A 137 6.23 -1.89 8.93
CA TYR A 137 4.87 -2.36 8.63
C TYR A 137 4.75 -3.90 8.60
N ASN A 138 5.69 -4.60 7.95
CA ASN A 138 5.64 -6.06 7.85
C ASN A 138 5.81 -6.77 9.21
N LEU A 139 6.42 -6.12 10.21
CA LEU A 139 6.50 -6.66 11.57
C LEU A 139 5.12 -6.72 12.24
N HIS A 140 4.26 -5.73 11.96
CA HIS A 140 2.86 -5.74 12.42
C HIS A 140 2.07 -6.90 11.79
N VAL A 141 2.35 -7.21 10.52
CA VAL A 141 1.74 -8.33 9.80
C VAL A 141 2.21 -9.67 10.38
N ILE A 142 3.52 -9.84 10.59
CA ILE A 142 4.12 -11.06 11.15
C ILE A 142 3.53 -11.35 12.54
N LEU A 143 3.45 -10.33 13.41
CA LEU A 143 2.85 -10.46 14.73
C LEU A 143 1.44 -11.06 14.66
N ARG A 144 0.59 -10.55 13.76
CA ARG A 144 -0.79 -11.01 13.62
C ARG A 144 -0.84 -12.42 13.05
N PHE A 145 -0.04 -12.70 12.03
CA PHE A 145 0.05 -14.04 11.45
C PHE A 145 0.45 -15.10 12.49
N GLU A 146 1.42 -14.80 13.35
CA GLU A 146 1.84 -15.73 14.39
C GLU A 146 0.77 -15.93 15.47
N LEU A 147 0.03 -14.87 15.83
CA LEU A 147 -1.11 -14.98 16.76
C LEU A 147 -2.26 -15.78 16.14
N GLU A 148 -2.61 -15.53 14.87
CA GLU A 148 -3.61 -16.31 14.13
C GLU A 148 -3.24 -17.79 14.08
N THR A 149 -1.98 -18.09 13.75
CA THR A 149 -1.47 -19.47 13.70
C THR A 149 -1.61 -20.14 15.07
N ALA A 150 -1.21 -19.46 16.15
CA ALA A 150 -1.31 -20.02 17.50
C ALA A 150 -2.77 -20.24 17.93
N LEU A 151 -3.68 -19.33 17.59
CA LEU A 151 -5.13 -19.49 17.84
C LEU A 151 -5.70 -20.70 17.10
N ILE A 152 -5.39 -20.83 15.80
CA ILE A 152 -5.89 -21.90 14.94
C ILE A 152 -5.35 -23.28 15.38
N GLU A 153 -4.09 -23.34 15.79
CA GLU A 153 -3.45 -24.56 16.29
C GLU A 153 -3.86 -24.91 17.74
N GLY A 154 -4.66 -24.08 18.40
CA GLY A 154 -5.07 -24.28 19.79
C GLY A 154 -3.93 -24.10 20.81
N ARG A 155 -2.84 -23.41 20.42
CA ARG A 155 -1.71 -23.07 21.29
C ARG A 155 -1.90 -21.76 22.05
N LEU A 156 -2.88 -20.96 21.66
CA LEU A 156 -3.28 -19.70 22.30
C LEU A 156 -4.80 -19.71 22.48
N GLU A 157 -5.29 -19.35 23.66
CA GLU A 157 -6.71 -19.09 23.87
C GLU A 157 -7.05 -17.63 23.55
N ALA A 158 -8.27 -17.36 23.07
CA ALA A 158 -8.70 -16.00 22.71
C ALA A 158 -8.59 -15.02 23.89
N ALA A 159 -8.80 -15.49 25.13
CA ALA A 159 -8.69 -14.68 26.34
C ALA A 159 -7.26 -14.19 26.62
N ASP A 160 -6.25 -14.89 26.10
CA ASP A 160 -4.82 -14.59 26.31
C ASP A 160 -4.22 -13.71 25.20
N VAL A 161 -4.99 -13.40 24.15
CA VAL A 161 -4.56 -12.57 23.03
C VAL A 161 -4.02 -11.20 23.48
N PRO A 162 -4.63 -10.46 24.42
CA PRO A 162 -4.08 -9.18 24.87
C PRO A 162 -2.65 -9.30 25.42
N GLY A 163 -2.38 -10.34 26.22
CA GLY A 163 -1.06 -10.59 26.79
C GLY A 163 -0.02 -10.97 25.72
N ALA A 164 -0.37 -11.93 24.86
CA ALA A 164 0.51 -12.40 23.78
C ALA A 164 0.79 -11.29 22.75
N TRP A 165 -0.19 -10.42 22.48
CA TRP A 165 -0.01 -9.24 21.64
C TRP A 165 1.03 -8.29 22.21
N ASN A 166 0.89 -7.93 23.49
CA ASN A 166 1.77 -6.98 24.15
C ASN A 166 3.22 -7.50 24.20
N GLU A 167 3.41 -8.81 24.41
CA GLU A 167 4.72 -9.45 24.34
C GLU A 167 5.35 -9.33 22.95
N LYS A 168 4.59 -9.65 21.89
CA LYS A 168 5.09 -9.56 20.51
C LYS A 168 5.36 -8.12 20.08
N VAL A 169 4.53 -7.14 20.46
CA VAL A 169 4.78 -5.72 20.20
C VAL A 169 6.09 -5.28 20.86
N ARG A 170 6.33 -5.66 22.11
CA ARG A 170 7.59 -5.38 22.78
C ARG A 170 8.78 -6.04 22.08
N GLN A 171 8.64 -7.30 21.66
CA GLN A 171 9.69 -8.06 21.00
C GLN A 171 10.09 -7.48 19.63
N TYR A 172 9.11 -7.13 18.79
CA TYR A 172 9.37 -6.70 17.41
C TYR A 172 9.54 -5.20 17.26
N LEU A 173 8.80 -4.41 18.05
CA LEU A 173 8.73 -2.96 17.89
C LEU A 173 9.39 -2.22 19.06
N GLY A 174 9.71 -2.91 20.17
CA GLY A 174 10.31 -2.30 21.35
C GLY A 174 9.37 -1.34 22.10
N LEU A 175 8.05 -1.52 21.95
CA LEU A 175 7.03 -0.61 22.50
C LEU A 175 6.23 -1.27 23.62
N GLU A 176 5.72 -0.42 24.52
CA GLU A 176 4.70 -0.80 25.49
C GLU A 176 3.31 -0.42 24.95
N VAL A 177 2.35 -1.31 25.14
CA VAL A 177 0.96 -1.10 24.72
C VAL A 177 0.17 -0.51 25.90
N PRO A 178 -0.40 0.70 25.78
CA PRO A 178 -1.04 1.38 26.91
C PRO A 178 -2.42 0.81 27.26
N ASP A 179 -3.14 0.28 26.26
CA ASP A 179 -4.49 -0.25 26.37
C ASP A 179 -4.81 -1.17 25.18
N ASP A 180 -5.84 -2.01 25.31
CA ASP A 180 -6.23 -2.96 24.26
C ASP A 180 -6.73 -2.26 22.98
N ALA A 181 -7.25 -1.03 23.09
CA ALA A 181 -7.69 -0.22 21.94
C ALA A 181 -6.52 0.15 21.02
N SER A 182 -5.36 0.45 21.61
CA SER A 182 -4.08 0.66 20.94
C SER A 182 -3.33 -0.67 20.70
N GLY A 183 -3.84 -1.77 21.26
CA GLY A 183 -3.29 -3.12 21.22
C GLY A 183 -4.05 -4.03 20.26
N CYS A 184 -4.48 -5.19 20.76
CA CYS A 184 -5.11 -6.24 19.95
C CYS A 184 -6.49 -5.87 19.37
N LEU A 185 -7.13 -4.78 19.83
CA LEU A 185 -8.41 -4.29 19.31
C LEU A 185 -8.24 -3.20 18.24
N GLN A 186 -7.00 -2.85 17.85
CA GLN A 186 -6.74 -1.79 16.88
C GLN A 186 -7.26 -2.08 15.46
N ASP A 187 -7.46 -3.36 15.12
CA ASP A 187 -7.88 -3.83 13.80
C ASP A 187 -9.22 -4.57 13.85
N ILE A 188 -10.05 -4.36 12.83
CA ILE A 188 -11.41 -4.93 12.76
C ILE A 188 -11.43 -6.40 12.28
N HIS A 189 -10.34 -6.88 11.67
CA HIS A 189 -10.29 -8.14 10.90
C HIS A 189 -10.79 -9.35 11.68
N TRP A 190 -10.30 -9.56 12.91
CA TRP A 190 -10.72 -10.71 13.73
C TRP A 190 -12.16 -10.59 14.20
N SER A 191 -12.67 -9.37 14.40
CA SER A 191 -14.07 -9.14 14.81
C SER A 191 -15.07 -9.54 13.72
N HIS A 192 -14.66 -9.50 12.44
CA HIS A 192 -15.48 -9.96 11.30
C HIS A 192 -15.03 -11.33 10.75
N GLY A 193 -14.16 -12.05 11.48
CA GLY A 193 -13.75 -13.42 11.15
C GLY A 193 -12.70 -13.56 10.04
N SER A 194 -11.98 -12.48 9.67
CA SER A 194 -10.97 -12.48 8.62
C SER A 194 -9.61 -13.02 9.08
N PHE A 195 -9.54 -14.31 9.40
CA PHE A 195 -8.29 -15.01 9.72
C PHE A 195 -7.53 -15.40 8.44
N GLY A 196 -6.20 -15.33 8.47
CA GLY A 196 -5.34 -15.55 7.30
C GLY A 196 -5.34 -14.38 6.31
N TYR A 197 -5.98 -13.25 6.67
CA TYR A 197 -6.04 -12.04 5.85
C TYR A 197 -4.73 -11.25 5.93
N PHE A 198 -4.20 -11.01 7.13
CA PHE A 198 -3.04 -10.12 7.28
C PHE A 198 -1.80 -10.47 6.43
N PRO A 199 -1.43 -11.75 6.24
CA PRO A 199 -0.32 -12.12 5.37
C PRO A 199 -0.41 -11.53 3.95
N THR A 200 -1.63 -11.28 3.45
CA THR A 200 -1.80 -10.71 2.11
C THR A 200 -1.28 -9.28 2.02
N TYR A 201 -1.24 -8.53 3.11
CA TYR A 201 -0.62 -7.20 3.13
C TYR A 201 0.89 -7.26 2.88
N ALA A 202 1.58 -8.22 3.52
CA ALA A 202 3.01 -8.42 3.28
C ALA A 202 3.28 -8.90 1.85
N LEU A 203 2.45 -9.81 1.32
CA LEU A 203 2.53 -10.22 -0.09
C LEU A 203 2.36 -9.03 -1.06
N GLY A 204 1.46 -8.09 -0.75
CA GLY A 204 1.29 -6.86 -1.53
C GLY A 204 2.57 -6.04 -1.62
N ASN A 205 3.26 -5.84 -0.49
CA ASN A 205 4.56 -5.16 -0.47
C ASN A 205 5.59 -5.89 -1.36
N LEU A 206 5.70 -7.21 -1.26
CA LEU A 206 6.63 -8.00 -2.08
C LEU A 206 6.33 -7.89 -3.57
N TYR A 207 5.07 -8.13 -3.95
CA TYR A 207 4.65 -8.10 -5.35
C TYR A 207 4.80 -6.70 -5.96
N SER A 208 4.52 -5.65 -5.18
CA SER A 208 4.66 -4.26 -5.65
C SER A 208 6.10 -3.96 -6.06
N ALA A 209 7.09 -4.45 -5.31
CA ALA A 209 8.51 -4.19 -5.59
C ALA A 209 8.98 -4.98 -6.82
N GLN A 210 8.54 -6.24 -6.94
CA GLN A 210 8.85 -7.07 -8.11
C GLN A 210 8.25 -6.49 -9.40
N LEU A 211 7.01 -5.96 -9.33
CA LEU A 211 6.37 -5.26 -10.43
C LEU A 211 7.12 -3.97 -10.78
N LEU A 212 7.48 -3.14 -9.79
CA LEU A 212 8.24 -1.91 -10.01
C LEU A 212 9.57 -2.18 -10.69
N ALA A 213 10.38 -3.11 -10.17
CA ALA A 213 11.69 -3.42 -10.73
C ALA A 213 11.62 -3.83 -12.21
N THR A 214 10.57 -4.59 -12.58
CA THR A 214 10.33 -4.96 -13.98
C THR A 214 9.87 -3.77 -14.81
N MET A 215 8.97 -2.95 -14.27
CA MET A 215 8.44 -1.77 -14.93
C MET A 215 9.54 -0.72 -15.19
N GLU A 216 10.48 -0.52 -14.27
CA GLU A 216 11.65 0.34 -14.45
C GLU A 216 12.54 -0.13 -15.61
N ALA A 217 12.76 -1.44 -15.73
CA ALA A 217 13.51 -1.98 -16.85
C ALA A 217 12.77 -1.84 -18.20
N ALA A 218 11.43 -1.91 -18.18
CA ALA A 218 10.59 -1.77 -19.37
C ALA A 218 10.37 -0.31 -19.81
N ILE A 219 10.48 0.64 -18.87
CA ILE A 219 10.23 2.08 -19.08
C ILE A 219 11.45 2.86 -18.59
N PRO A 220 12.52 3.00 -19.40
CA PRO A 220 13.80 3.57 -18.95
C PRO A 220 13.73 5.01 -18.42
N ASP A 221 12.72 5.78 -18.84
CA ASP A 221 12.47 7.17 -18.44
C ASP A 221 11.33 7.31 -17.42
N LEU A 222 10.93 6.21 -16.74
CA LEU A 222 9.81 6.19 -15.78
C LEU A 222 9.91 7.32 -14.75
N TRP A 223 11.07 7.50 -14.13
CA TRP A 223 11.24 8.49 -13.06
C TRP A 223 11.29 9.93 -13.56
N ASP A 224 11.78 10.15 -14.78
CA ASP A 224 11.71 11.46 -15.44
C ASP A 224 10.24 11.82 -15.70
N GLN A 225 9.44 10.86 -16.16
CA GLN A 225 8.00 11.05 -16.34
C GLN A 225 7.27 11.32 -15.02
N VAL A 226 7.59 10.58 -13.94
CA VAL A 226 7.02 10.85 -12.61
C VAL A 226 7.38 12.26 -12.12
N ASN A 227 8.62 12.71 -12.37
CA ASN A 227 9.08 14.06 -12.05
C ASN A 227 8.31 15.15 -12.84
N GLU A 228 7.83 14.81 -14.04
CA GLU A 228 6.97 15.67 -14.86
C GLU A 228 5.47 15.51 -14.55
N GLY A 229 5.09 14.62 -13.62
CA GLY A 229 3.70 14.33 -13.28
C GLY A 229 2.96 13.49 -14.32
N VAL A 230 3.71 12.82 -15.19
CA VAL A 230 3.20 11.94 -16.24
C VAL A 230 3.16 10.51 -15.69
N PHE A 231 1.97 10.05 -15.35
CA PHE A 231 1.74 8.70 -14.78
C PHE A 231 1.12 7.71 -15.78
N GLY A 232 0.80 8.17 -16.99
CA GLY A 232 0.11 7.38 -18.01
C GLY A 232 0.86 6.09 -18.36
N PRO A 233 2.17 6.14 -18.66
CA PRO A 233 2.92 4.93 -19.02
C PRO A 233 2.98 3.90 -17.89
N CYS A 234 3.13 4.32 -16.64
CA CYS A 234 3.04 3.44 -15.47
C CYS A 234 1.66 2.74 -15.41
N LEU A 235 0.57 3.50 -15.48
CA LEU A 235 -0.77 2.92 -15.46
C LEU A 235 -1.02 1.99 -16.66
N CYS A 236 -0.59 2.37 -17.87
CA CYS A 236 -0.73 1.55 -19.06
C CYS A 236 0.01 0.22 -18.94
N TRP A 237 1.22 0.23 -18.38
CA TRP A 237 1.98 -1.01 -18.14
C TRP A 237 1.24 -1.92 -17.16
N LEU A 238 0.76 -1.38 -16.03
CA LEU A 238 -0.02 -2.16 -15.06
C LEU A 238 -1.33 -2.67 -15.67
N ARG A 239 -2.00 -1.88 -16.52
CA ARG A 239 -3.21 -2.29 -17.25
C ARG A 239 -2.96 -3.50 -18.13
N GLU A 240 -1.87 -3.48 -18.90
CA GLU A 240 -1.53 -4.52 -19.85
C GLU A 240 -1.01 -5.79 -19.18
N HIS A 241 -0.21 -5.66 -18.13
CA HIS A 241 0.47 -6.82 -17.54
C HIS A 241 -0.23 -7.40 -16.31
N VAL A 242 -1.10 -6.62 -15.65
CA VAL A 242 -1.74 -7.02 -14.38
C VAL A 242 -3.26 -6.86 -14.44
N HIS A 243 -3.75 -5.63 -14.70
CA HIS A 243 -5.14 -5.31 -14.43
C HIS A 243 -6.11 -6.08 -15.32
N ARG A 244 -5.88 -6.08 -16.64
CA ARG A 244 -6.78 -6.71 -17.61
C ARG A 244 -6.87 -8.24 -17.50
N VAL A 245 -5.98 -8.88 -16.74
CA VAL A 245 -5.98 -10.35 -16.60
C VAL A 245 -7.12 -10.77 -15.68
N GLY A 246 -7.35 -10.01 -14.60
CA GLY A 246 -8.39 -10.30 -13.62
C GLY A 246 -8.21 -11.67 -12.98
N ARG A 247 -9.29 -12.44 -12.79
CA ARG A 247 -9.23 -13.81 -12.25
C ARG A 247 -9.03 -14.92 -13.29
N ARG A 248 -8.53 -14.60 -14.49
CA ARG A 248 -8.17 -15.65 -15.47
C ARG A 248 -7.00 -16.50 -15.00
N GLU A 249 -6.12 -15.87 -14.23
CA GLU A 249 -4.88 -16.45 -13.74
C GLU A 249 -4.78 -16.20 -12.23
N THR A 250 -4.02 -17.05 -11.56
CA THR A 250 -3.66 -16.85 -10.16
C THR A 250 -2.69 -15.67 -10.01
N ALA A 251 -2.60 -15.09 -8.82
CA ALA A 251 -1.66 -14.00 -8.56
C ALA A 251 -0.20 -14.36 -8.87
N VAL A 252 0.18 -15.62 -8.63
CA VAL A 252 1.51 -16.16 -8.92
C VAL A 252 1.77 -16.21 -10.43
N GLU A 253 0.78 -16.68 -11.20
CA GLU A 253 0.86 -16.72 -12.67
C GLU A 253 0.95 -15.30 -13.26
N ILE A 254 0.10 -14.37 -12.81
CA ILE A 254 0.17 -12.97 -13.27
C ILE A 254 1.53 -12.36 -12.97
N LEU A 255 2.04 -12.56 -11.75
CA LEU A 255 3.34 -11.99 -11.36
C LEU A 255 4.46 -12.59 -12.20
N ARG A 256 4.48 -13.93 -12.38
CA ARG A 256 5.46 -14.60 -13.22
C ARG A 256 5.41 -14.14 -14.67
N ASP A 257 4.22 -14.00 -15.23
CA ASP A 257 4.06 -13.63 -16.64
C ASP A 257 4.39 -12.14 -16.86
N ALA A 258 4.13 -11.28 -15.87
CA ALA A 258 4.52 -9.87 -15.89
C ALA A 258 6.03 -9.66 -15.69
N THR A 259 6.67 -10.42 -14.79
CA THR A 259 8.05 -10.14 -14.33
C THR A 259 9.08 -11.18 -14.76
N GLY A 260 8.65 -12.29 -15.37
CA GLY A 260 9.50 -13.42 -15.74
C GLY A 260 10.04 -14.25 -14.58
N LYS A 261 9.55 -14.04 -13.35
CA LYS A 261 10.05 -14.67 -12.11
C LYS A 261 8.90 -15.06 -11.18
N GLU A 262 9.06 -16.16 -10.47
CA GLU A 262 8.18 -16.51 -9.36
C GLU A 262 8.21 -15.42 -8.26
N PRO A 263 7.20 -15.32 -7.39
CA PRO A 263 7.23 -14.37 -6.30
C PRO A 263 8.41 -14.61 -5.35
N ASP A 264 9.21 -13.57 -5.11
CA ASP A 264 10.35 -13.60 -4.20
C ASP A 264 10.40 -12.35 -3.29
N THR A 265 11.39 -12.31 -2.41
CA THR A 265 11.62 -11.18 -1.49
C THR A 265 12.72 -10.24 -1.96
N ASP A 266 13.49 -10.62 -2.97
CA ASP A 266 14.76 -9.97 -3.30
C ASP A 266 14.52 -8.54 -3.78
N ALA A 267 13.54 -8.36 -4.68
CA ALA A 267 13.18 -7.03 -5.18
C ALA A 267 12.71 -6.07 -4.07
N PHE A 268 11.98 -6.59 -3.07
CA PHE A 268 11.51 -5.77 -1.96
C PHE A 268 12.63 -5.38 -1.00
N LEU A 269 13.53 -6.32 -0.69
CA LEU A 269 14.69 -6.04 0.15
C LEU A 269 15.64 -5.06 -0.54
N GLU A 270 15.93 -5.25 -1.83
CA GLU A 270 16.76 -4.34 -2.62
C GLU A 270 16.14 -2.92 -2.67
N TYR A 271 14.82 -2.83 -2.88
CA TYR A 271 14.10 -1.56 -2.85
C TYR A 271 14.26 -0.84 -1.51
N LEU A 272 14.02 -1.54 -0.40
CA LEU A 272 14.15 -0.95 0.94
C LEU A 272 15.60 -0.57 1.24
N GLU A 273 16.55 -1.48 1.01
CA GLU A 273 17.97 -1.25 1.30
C GLU A 273 18.50 -0.06 0.50
N SER A 274 18.22 0.00 -0.80
CA SER A 274 18.65 1.12 -1.66
C SER A 274 18.07 2.45 -1.18
N LYS A 275 16.75 2.52 -1.00
CA LYS A 275 16.05 3.75 -0.61
C LYS A 275 16.45 4.23 0.77
N TYR A 276 16.46 3.34 1.76
CA TYR A 276 16.67 3.71 3.15
C TYR A 276 18.15 3.88 3.51
N SER A 277 19.08 3.18 2.86
CA SER A 277 20.52 3.46 3.02
C SER A 277 20.86 4.85 2.51
N ALA A 278 20.29 5.27 1.36
CA ALA A 278 20.46 6.61 0.82
C ALA A 278 19.82 7.70 1.71
N LEU A 279 18.63 7.43 2.26
CA LEU A 279 17.91 8.39 3.13
C LEU A 279 18.61 8.62 4.48
N TYR A 280 19.14 7.56 5.09
CA TYR A 280 19.68 7.59 6.45
C TYR A 280 21.21 7.55 6.54
N ASN A 281 21.91 7.46 5.39
CA ASN A 281 23.37 7.34 5.31
C ASN A 281 23.90 6.15 6.13
N LEU A 282 23.32 4.96 5.93
CA LEU A 282 23.67 3.72 6.62
C LEU A 282 24.88 3.02 6.00
#